data_AF-A0A354J3U7-F1
#
_entry.id   AF-A0A354J3U7-F1
#
_cell.length_a   1.000
_cell.length_b   1.000
_cell.length_c   1.000
_cell.angle_alpha   90.00
_cell.angle_beta   90.00
_cell.angle_gamma   90.00
#
_symmetry.space_group_name_H-M   'P 1'
#
loop_
_entity.id
_entity.type
_entity.pdbx_description
1 polymer ?
#
loop_
_entity_poly.entity_id
_entity_poly.type
_entity_poly.pdbx_seq_one_letter_code
_entity_poly.pdbx_strand_id
1 'polypeptide(L)'
;MNSVKPGSKSMANRAADFFIRFLLFVIALTCILPFVHVLAKSLSNEAYVIAQEVYLWPKGLNIEAYKKVFTDQSIIRSFFVTIFVTVTFTLTGMILTVCAAYPLSRKHLKGRNFFTFLFMFTLYFAGGIIPDYLLMNRLHMLDT
;
A
#
# COMPACT_ATOMS: atom_id res chain seq x y z
N MET A 1 -40.78 8.96 -19.65
CA MET A 1 -41.50 9.36 -18.43
C MET A 1 -40.75 8.72 -17.26
N ASN A 2 -39.67 9.31 -16.74
CA ASN A 2 -39.64 10.53 -15.93
C ASN A 2 -38.42 11.39 -16.24
N SER A 3 -38.70 12.64 -16.60
CA SER A 3 -37.71 13.70 -16.73
C SER A 3 -37.04 13.94 -15.38
N VAL A 4 -35.73 13.75 -15.32
CA VAL A 4 -34.88 14.34 -14.27
C VAL A 4 -35.09 15.85 -14.35
N LYS A 5 -35.88 16.38 -13.41
CA LYS A 5 -36.20 17.82 -13.33
C LYS A 5 -34.89 18.62 -13.28
N PRO A 6 -34.71 19.65 -14.12
CA PRO A 6 -33.63 20.62 -13.95
C PRO A 6 -34.02 21.55 -12.80
N GLY A 7 -33.91 21.04 -11.57
CA GLY A 7 -34.37 21.69 -10.36
C GLY A 7 -33.33 22.65 -9.80
N SER A 8 -33.50 23.93 -10.11
CA SER A 8 -32.94 25.11 -9.42
C SER A 8 -31.41 25.21 -9.39
N LYS A 9 -30.87 26.18 -10.13
CA LYS A 9 -29.53 26.74 -9.90
C LYS A 9 -29.51 27.43 -8.51
N SER A 10 -29.60 26.65 -7.44
CA SER A 10 -29.63 27.16 -6.08
C SER A 10 -28.21 27.44 -5.63
N MET A 11 -27.96 28.67 -5.18
CA MET A 11 -26.70 29.10 -4.56
C MET A 11 -26.19 28.11 -3.49
N ALA A 12 -27.11 27.40 -2.83
CA ALA A 12 -26.80 26.35 -1.86
C ALA A 12 -26.03 25.15 -2.47
N ASN A 13 -26.41 24.67 -3.66
CA ASN A 13 -25.70 23.55 -4.31
C ASN A 13 -24.29 23.97 -4.74
N ARG A 14 -24.13 25.21 -5.23
CA ARG A 14 -22.81 25.76 -5.59
C ARG A 14 -21.91 25.95 -4.38
N ALA A 15 -22.46 26.37 -3.25
CA ALA A 15 -21.71 26.51 -1.99
C ALA A 15 -21.28 25.14 -1.44
N ALA A 16 -22.18 24.14 -1.47
CA ALA A 16 -21.85 22.77 -1.07
C ALA A 16 -20.79 22.14 -1.99
N ASP A 17 -20.92 22.30 -3.32
CA ASP A 17 -19.93 21.82 -4.28
C ASP A 17 -18.57 22.50 -4.09
N PHE A 18 -18.56 23.81 -3.82
CA PHE A 18 -17.33 24.54 -3.51
C PHE A 18 -16.67 24.04 -2.23
N PHE A 19 -17.46 23.83 -1.17
CA PHE A 19 -16.97 23.28 0.10
C PHE A 19 -16.38 21.88 -0.07
N ILE A 20 -17.08 20.97 -0.78
CA ILE A 20 -16.60 19.61 -1.04
C ILE A 20 -15.31 19.65 -1.87
N ARG A 21 -15.24 20.48 -2.92
CA ARG A 21 -14.03 20.64 -3.73
C ARG A 21 -12.87 21.19 -2.91
N PHE A 22 -13.12 22.19 -2.07
CA PHE A 22 -12.12 22.75 -1.18
C PHE A 22 -11.61 21.72 -0.17
N LEU A 23 -12.51 20.95 0.44
CA LEU A 23 -12.15 19.88 1.38
C LEU A 23 -11.30 18.79 0.69
N LEU A 24 -11.72 18.33 -0.48
CA LEU A 24 -10.96 17.35 -1.27
C LEU A 24 -9.58 17.91 -1.68
N PHE A 25 -9.51 19.20 -2.03
CA PHE A 25 -8.24 19.86 -2.35
C PHE A 25 -7.30 19.89 -1.15
N VAL A 26 -7.81 20.24 0.05
CA VAL A 26 -7.00 20.23 1.28
C VAL A 26 -6.52 18.82 1.62
N ILE A 27 -7.38 17.81 1.53
CA ILE A 27 -7.00 16.40 1.77
C ILE A 27 -5.92 15.97 0.78
N ALA A 28 -6.10 16.26 -0.51
CA ALA A 28 -5.09 15.97 -1.53
C ALA A 28 -3.75 16.66 -1.23
N LEU A 29 -3.78 17.92 -0.75
CA LEU A 29 -2.58 18.65 -0.36
C LEU A 29 -1.85 17.97 0.81
N THR A 30 -2.59 17.48 1.82
CA THR A 30 -1.99 16.75 2.96
C THR A 30 -1.32 15.44 2.55
N CYS A 31 -1.82 14.80 1.49
CA CYS A 31 -1.18 13.61 0.93
C CYS A 31 0.07 13.95 0.12
N ILE A 32 0.08 15.04 -0.65
CA ILE A 32 1.20 15.40 -1.55
C ILE A 32 2.37 16.04 -0.78
N LEU A 33 2.09 16.86 0.22
CA LEU A 33 3.10 17.55 1.02
C LEU A 33 4.21 16.64 1.60
N PRO A 34 3.92 15.47 2.22
CA PRO A 34 4.97 14.59 2.71
C PRO A 34 5.85 14.04 1.59
N PHE A 35 5.31 13.75 0.41
CA PHE A 35 6.11 13.30 -0.74
C PHE A 35 7.07 14.40 -1.21
N VAL A 36 6.59 15.64 -1.36
CA VAL A 36 7.43 16.78 -1.78
C VAL A 36 8.53 17.04 -0.75
N HIS A 37 8.21 16.98 0.54
CA HIS A 37 9.18 17.16 1.62
C HIS A 37 10.25 16.05 1.64
N VAL A 38 9.86 14.79 1.39
CA VAL A 38 10.82 13.68 1.25
C VAL A 38 11.74 13.88 0.05
N LEU A 39 11.21 14.32 -1.09
CA LEU A 39 12.01 14.63 -2.28
C LEU A 39 12.99 15.80 -2.04
N ALA A 40 12.54 16.85 -1.36
CA ALA A 40 13.39 17.98 -1.01
C ALA A 40 14.53 17.53 -0.08
N LYS A 41 14.25 16.65 0.89
CA LYS A 41 15.28 16.07 1.78
C LYS A 41 16.24 15.14 1.06
N SER A 42 15.77 14.29 0.15
CA SER A 42 16.64 13.33 -0.56
C SER A 42 17.64 14.00 -1.50
N LEU A 43 17.33 15.22 -1.99
CA LEU A 43 18.21 16.02 -2.85
C LEU A 43 19.09 17.01 -2.08
N SER A 44 18.84 17.21 -0.78
CA SER A 44 19.58 18.20 0.03
C SER A 44 20.81 17.58 0.68
N ASN A 45 21.81 18.41 0.95
CA ASN A 45 23.02 17.98 1.65
C ASN A 45 22.73 17.59 3.10
N GLU A 46 23.40 16.55 3.62
CA GLU A 46 23.20 16.00 4.97
C GLU A 46 23.29 17.10 6.05
N ALA A 47 24.20 18.07 5.89
CA ALA A 47 24.34 19.19 6.82
C ALA A 47 23.06 20.04 6.98
N TYR A 48 22.36 20.34 5.87
CA TYR A 48 21.11 21.12 5.89
C TYR A 48 19.90 20.28 6.33
N VAL A 49 19.95 18.96 6.09
CA VAL A 49 18.93 18.01 6.58
C VAL A 49 19.01 17.87 8.10
N ILE A 50 20.22 17.74 8.66
CA ILE A 50 20.46 17.65 10.10
C ILE A 50 20.10 18.96 10.81
N ALA A 51 20.40 20.11 10.19
CA ALA A 51 20.02 21.43 10.69
C ALA A 51 18.50 21.73 10.62
N GLN A 52 17.67 20.80 10.15
CA GLN A 52 16.21 20.95 9.95
C GLN A 52 15.82 22.13 9.06
N GLU A 53 16.70 22.53 8.14
CA GLU A 53 16.49 23.71 7.30
C GLU A 53 15.75 23.43 5.99
N VAL A 54 15.49 22.14 5.69
CA VAL A 54 14.85 21.66 4.46
C VAL A 54 13.36 21.46 4.70
N TYR A 55 12.54 22.39 4.20
CA TYR A 55 11.08 22.34 4.27
C TYR A 55 10.48 21.90 2.93
N LEU A 56 10.25 22.83 2.00
CA LEU A 56 9.61 22.54 0.70
C LEU A 56 10.59 22.55 -0.48
N TRP A 57 11.74 23.20 -0.32
CA TRP A 57 12.75 23.35 -1.37
C TRP A 57 14.08 22.74 -0.92
N PRO A 58 14.80 22.03 -1.81
CA PRO A 58 16.07 21.44 -1.48
C PRO A 58 17.13 22.53 -1.23
N LYS A 59 17.96 22.34 -0.22
CA LYS A 59 19.09 23.23 0.11
C LYS A 59 20.40 22.49 -0.06
N GLY A 60 21.26 23.02 -0.93
CA GLY A 60 22.54 22.40 -1.29
C GLY A 60 22.34 21.07 -2.02
N LEU A 61 22.15 21.12 -3.34
CA LEU A 61 21.93 19.92 -4.16
C LEU A 61 23.07 18.93 -3.98
N ASN A 62 22.77 17.75 -3.43
CA ASN A 62 23.74 16.69 -3.19
C ASN A 62 23.28 15.39 -3.88
N ILE A 63 24.01 14.99 -4.92
CA ILE A 63 23.76 13.75 -5.69
C ILE A 63 24.58 12.58 -5.10
N GLU A 64 25.53 12.85 -4.21
CA GLU A 64 26.38 11.85 -3.59
C GLU A 64 25.59 10.89 -2.69
N ALA A 65 24.52 11.38 -2.05
CA ALA A 65 23.59 10.55 -1.27
C ALA A 65 23.00 9.41 -2.11
N TYR A 66 22.59 9.69 -3.36
CA TYR A 66 22.10 8.66 -4.28
C TYR A 66 23.23 7.70 -4.70
N LYS A 67 24.42 8.22 -4.99
CA LYS A 67 25.58 7.38 -5.36
C LYS A 67 25.94 6.40 -4.25
N LYS A 68 25.86 6.82 -2.99
CA LYS A 68 26.09 5.97 -1.81
C LYS A 68 25.08 4.82 -1.74
N VAL A 69 23.80 5.10 -1.96
CA VAL A 69 22.72 4.10 -1.99
C VAL A 69 22.94 3.04 -3.08
N PHE A 70 23.33 3.46 -4.29
CA PHE A 70 23.61 2.55 -5.40
C PHE A 70 24.96 1.82 -5.30
N THR A 71 25.86 2.25 -4.43
CA THR A 71 27.15 1.55 -4.21
C THR A 71 27.02 0.50 -3.10
N ASP A 72 26.04 0.63 -2.22
CA ASP A 72 25.78 -0.31 -1.13
C ASP A 72 25.17 -1.63 -1.67
N GLN A 73 25.98 -2.69 -1.62
CA GLN A 73 25.58 -4.04 -2.06
C GLN A 73 24.43 -4.61 -1.23
N SER A 74 24.30 -4.21 0.05
CA SER A 74 23.20 -4.64 0.91
C SER A 74 21.86 -4.12 0.37
N ILE A 75 21.81 -2.83 0.01
CA ILE A 75 20.61 -2.19 -0.53
C ILE A 75 20.20 -2.82 -1.86
N ILE A 76 21.16 -3.02 -2.77
CA ILE A 76 20.90 -3.67 -4.06
C ILE A 76 20.37 -5.09 -3.84
N ARG A 77 21.01 -5.88 -2.98
CA ARG A 77 20.56 -7.25 -2.68
C ARG A 77 19.15 -7.26 -2.09
N SER A 78 18.86 -6.41 -1.11
CA SER A 78 17.52 -6.31 -0.49
C SER A 78 16.46 -5.87 -1.48
N PHE A 79 16.80 -5.00 -2.44
CA PHE A 79 15.89 -4.60 -3.53
C PHE A 79 15.54 -5.79 -4.42
N PHE A 80 16.54 -6.59 -4.84
CA PHE A 80 16.30 -7.81 -5.62
C PHE A 80 15.48 -8.86 -4.85
N VAL A 81 15.78 -9.08 -3.56
CA VAL A 81 15.00 -10.00 -2.71
C VAL A 81 13.55 -9.54 -2.61
N THR A 82 13.30 -8.24 -2.45
CA THR A 82 11.94 -7.69 -2.38
C THR A 82 11.17 -7.95 -3.67
N ILE A 83 11.79 -7.71 -4.83
CA ILE A 83 11.17 -7.99 -6.13
C ILE A 83 10.89 -9.48 -6.27
N PHE A 84 11.88 -10.33 -5.97
CA PHE A 84 11.76 -11.78 -6.08
C PHE A 84 10.62 -12.33 -5.23
N VAL A 85 10.56 -11.93 -3.96
CA VAL A 85 9.51 -12.36 -3.03
C VAL A 85 8.15 -11.82 -3.49
N THR A 86 8.05 -10.56 -3.89
CA THR A 86 6.77 -9.97 -4.32
C THR A 86 6.22 -10.67 -5.55
N VAL A 87 7.05 -10.91 -6.57
CA VAL A 87 6.63 -11.56 -7.82
C VAL A 87 6.25 -13.02 -7.55
N THR A 88 7.10 -13.77 -6.85
CA THR A 88 6.87 -15.19 -6.57
C THR A 88 5.64 -15.40 -5.69
N PHE A 89 5.48 -14.57 -4.66
CA PHE A 89 4.33 -14.61 -3.76
C PHE A 89 3.05 -14.23 -4.49
N THR A 90 3.06 -13.18 -5.32
CA THR A 90 1.88 -12.75 -6.09
C THR A 90 1.47 -13.81 -7.09
N LEU A 91 2.40 -14.39 -7.85
CA LEU A 91 2.09 -15.44 -8.82
C LEU A 91 1.51 -16.68 -8.14
N THR A 92 2.20 -17.19 -7.10
CA THR A 92 1.77 -18.39 -6.38
C THR A 92 0.44 -18.15 -5.66
N GLY A 93 0.31 -17.02 -4.96
CA GLY A 93 -0.92 -16.64 -4.25
C GLY A 93 -2.10 -16.44 -5.19
N MET A 94 -1.88 -15.80 -6.35
CA MET A 94 -2.93 -15.63 -7.36
C MET A 94 -3.38 -16.97 -7.92
N ILE A 95 -2.46 -17.88 -8.28
CA ILE A 95 -2.79 -19.21 -8.79
C ILE A 95 -3.62 -19.98 -7.75
N LEU A 96 -3.15 -20.04 -6.50
CA LEU A 96 -3.86 -20.75 -5.43
C LEU A 96 -5.25 -20.16 -5.17
N THR A 97 -5.35 -18.83 -5.11
CA THR A 97 -6.62 -18.13 -4.84
C THR A 97 -7.60 -18.33 -5.98
N VAL A 98 -7.17 -18.24 -7.23
CA VAL A 98 -8.05 -18.46 -8.40
C VAL A 98 -8.51 -19.91 -8.46
N CYS A 99 -7.61 -20.87 -8.25
CA CYS A 99 -7.94 -22.29 -8.21
C CYS A 99 -8.94 -22.64 -7.10
N ALA A 100 -8.85 -22.00 -5.93
CA ALA A 100 -9.79 -22.19 -4.84
C ALA A 100 -11.11 -21.43 -5.03
N ALA A 101 -11.06 -20.18 -5.52
CA ALA A 101 -12.23 -19.31 -5.67
C ALA A 101 -13.13 -19.71 -6.85
N TYR A 102 -12.55 -20.20 -7.96
CA TYR A 102 -13.30 -20.59 -9.16
C TYR A 102 -14.37 -21.66 -8.89
N PRO A 103 -14.07 -22.83 -8.29
CA PRO A 103 -15.09 -23.82 -7.98
C PRO A 103 -16.10 -23.30 -6.95
N LEU A 104 -15.66 -22.48 -5.99
CA LEU A 104 -16.53 -21.94 -4.94
C LEU A 104 -17.56 -20.93 -5.47
N SER A 105 -17.23 -20.19 -6.53
CA SER A 105 -18.13 -19.28 -7.24
C SER A 105 -19.31 -20.00 -7.91
N ARG A 106 -19.15 -21.29 -8.27
CA ARG A 106 -20.23 -22.07 -8.90
C ARG A 106 -21.26 -22.51 -7.85
N LYS A 107 -22.52 -22.08 -8.03
CA LYS A 107 -23.65 -22.40 -7.12
C LYS A 107 -23.97 -23.90 -6.98
N HIS A 108 -23.51 -24.73 -7.91
CA HIS A 108 -23.75 -26.19 -7.93
C HIS A 108 -22.71 -27.01 -7.16
N LEU A 109 -21.68 -26.39 -6.57
CA LEU A 109 -20.67 -27.12 -5.80
C LEU A 109 -21.25 -27.65 -4.47
N LYS A 110 -21.31 -28.97 -4.33
CA LYS A 110 -21.66 -29.63 -3.05
C LYS A 110 -20.58 -29.31 -2.01
N GLY A 111 -20.96 -28.79 -0.85
CA GLY A 111 -20.03 -28.40 0.23
C GLY A 111 -19.57 -26.94 0.22
N ARG A 112 -20.07 -26.08 -0.70
CA ARG A 112 -19.69 -24.65 -0.79
C ARG A 112 -19.79 -23.90 0.54
N ASN A 113 -20.89 -24.08 1.28
CA ASN A 113 -21.11 -23.34 2.53
C ASN A 113 -20.08 -23.73 3.61
N PHE A 114 -19.63 -24.99 3.64
CA PHE A 114 -18.59 -25.45 4.57
C PHE A 114 -17.24 -24.81 4.25
N PHE A 115 -16.78 -24.87 3.01
CA PHE A 115 -15.50 -24.25 2.60
C PHE A 115 -15.52 -22.72 2.76
N THR A 116 -16.65 -22.07 2.44
CA THR A 116 -16.82 -20.62 2.65
C THR A 116 -16.69 -20.28 4.13
N PHE A 117 -17.34 -21.04 5.02
CA PHE A 117 -17.22 -20.85 6.47
C PHE A 117 -15.80 -21.07 6.96
N LEU A 118 -15.10 -22.11 6.49
CA LEU A 118 -13.72 -22.41 6.85
C LEU A 118 -12.78 -21.24 6.51
N PHE A 119 -12.86 -20.68 5.29
CA PHE A 119 -12.04 -19.54 4.89
C PHE A 119 -12.36 -18.28 5.70
N MET A 120 -13.63 -18.03 5.99
CA MET A 120 -14.01 -16.90 6.86
C MET A 120 -13.51 -17.10 8.29
N PHE A 121 -13.55 -18.33 8.80
CA PHE A 121 -13.05 -18.63 10.14
C PHE A 121 -11.57 -18.30 10.26
N THR A 122 -10.72 -18.74 9.34
CA THR A 122 -9.28 -18.43 9.36
C THR A 122 -8.96 -16.94 9.19
N LEU A 123 -9.86 -16.17 8.57
CA LEU A 123 -9.68 -14.72 8.39
C LEU A 123 -9.94 -13.95 9.71
N TYR A 124 -10.90 -14.41 10.52
CA TYR A 124 -11.26 -13.74 11.78
C TYR A 124 -10.55 -14.33 13.00
N PHE A 125 -10.25 -15.63 12.97
CA PHE A 125 -9.58 -16.35 14.05
C PHE A 125 -8.17 -16.74 13.62
N ALA A 126 -7.16 -16.06 14.17
CA ALA A 126 -5.75 -16.36 13.95
C ALA A 126 -5.08 -16.80 15.27
N GLY A 127 -4.11 -17.72 15.19
CA GLY A 127 -3.40 -18.28 16.35
C GLY A 127 -2.42 -17.31 17.03
N GLY A 128 -2.12 -16.18 16.39
CA GLY A 128 -1.17 -15.19 16.88
C GLY A 128 0.28 -15.50 16.51
N ILE A 129 1.16 -14.53 16.77
CA ILE A 129 2.55 -14.56 16.28
C ILE A 129 3.42 -15.66 16.90
N ILE A 130 3.14 -16.06 18.15
CA ILE A 130 3.96 -17.06 18.87
C ILE A 130 3.73 -18.46 18.29
N PRO A 131 2.48 -18.95 18.14
CA PRO A 131 2.24 -20.24 17.48
C PRO A 131 2.73 -20.28 16.04
N ASP A 132 2.56 -19.19 15.27
CA ASP A 132 3.03 -19.13 13.88
C ASP A 132 4.56 -19.24 13.79
N TYR A 133 5.29 -18.57 14.68
CA TYR A 133 6.75 -18.69 14.74
C TYR A 133 7.20 -20.10 15.15
N LEU A 134 6.55 -20.69 16.15
CA LEU A 134 6.85 -22.07 16.55
C LEU A 134 6.57 -23.05 15.41
N LEU A 135 5.50 -22.85 14.64
CA LEU A 135 5.20 -23.67 13.47
C LEU A 135 6.31 -23.55 12.43
N MET A 136 6.75 -22.34 12.08
CA MET A 136 7.84 -22.15 11.11
C MET A 136 9.17 -22.73 11.57
N ASN A 137 9.48 -22.64 12.87
CA ASN A 137 10.65 -23.31 13.44
C ASN A 137 10.56 -24.82 13.29
N ARG A 138 9.38 -25.41 13.55
CA ARG A 138 9.14 -26.85 13.40
C ARG A 138 9.19 -27.31 11.93
N LEU A 139 8.82 -26.44 10.99
CA LEU A 139 8.94 -26.68 9.55
C LEU A 139 10.36 -26.42 9.01
N HIS A 140 11.30 -25.99 9.85
CA HIS A 140 12.68 -25.64 9.47
C HIS A 140 12.73 -24.57 8.35
N MET A 141 11.80 -23.62 8.37
CA MET A 141 11.68 -22.53 7.38
C MET A 141 12.20 -21.19 7.93
N LEU A 142 13.00 -21.23 9.01
CA LEU A 142 13.65 -20.04 9.58
C LEU A 142 15.05 -19.88 8.98
N ASP A 143 15.39 -18.64 8.59
CA ASP A 143 16.70 -18.22 8.10
C ASP A 143 17.21 -18.93 6.82
N THR A 144 16.29 -19.45 6.00
CA THR A 144 16.52 -19.97 4.63
C THR A 144 16.16 -18.96 3.56
#